data_AF-Q96DY2-F1
#
_entry.id   AF-Q96DY2-F1
#
_cell.length_a   1.000
_cell.length_b   1.000
_cell.length_c   1.000
_cell.angle_alpha   90.00
_cell.angle_beta   90.00
_cell.angle_gamma   90.00
#
_symmetry.space_group_name_H-M   'P 1'
#
loop_
_entity.id
_entity.type
_entity.pdbx_description
1 polymer ?
#
loop_
_entity_poly.entity_id
_entity_poly.type
_entity_poly.pdbx_seq_one_letter_code
_entity_poly.pdbx_strand_id
1 'polypeptide(L)'
;MALDILAMAPLYQAPAINRIGPKTDPSKRPADPLKPLVLSRTKLTTIEAKRIMSILDEAIYKVELVTLLSYVASNREDMEGMLGEDVMRAVREHEDLCQVLLENVRCLKEKERQLQEQKEAEEEGWLRDRLLSIELQKSSLSPLMQQIKDSTKNVLRLLLSNPQAARLLQMQTQGRSAEAQNFIDSLIELRGFLFEKLLTSPMEARDKAQFLQDISRQNSNNQQIIDTLEKELAERMKNRNAEVEKENFVIQELKNHLHQVLKFSENSLVRTKQEAEKQQKADFRASQARVAKIQQEILQLQSQFYNLVMENREAEQALRKKKYKVETEIENWIQKYDTEMGEKQEELEDLDAVHREEKISLEELRRRHKVLVGEFAQIREEREINSKKRMEAEQEMVRMVRAATLIQALWKGYLVRSLLRSKKKRGKGKAKDKEKGKQKGKEKGKGKK
;
A
#
# COMPACT_ATOMS: atom_id res chain seq x y z
N MET A 1 24.24 -5.32 -7.97
CA MET A 1 25.36 -4.54 -7.42
C MET A 1 25.16 -4.48 -5.91
N ALA A 2 26.20 -4.85 -5.18
CA ALA A 2 26.41 -4.74 -3.73
C ALA A 2 25.15 -4.81 -2.83
N LEU A 3 24.91 -6.00 -2.27
CA LEU A 3 24.25 -6.14 -0.97
C LEU A 3 25.16 -5.45 0.05
N ASP A 4 24.92 -4.15 0.29
CA ASP A 4 25.46 -3.46 1.46
C ASP A 4 24.78 -4.05 2.68
N ILE A 5 25.36 -5.14 3.18
CA ILE A 5 25.16 -5.63 4.53
C ILE A 5 25.71 -4.52 5.42
N LEU A 6 24.83 -3.58 5.76
CA LEU A 6 25.01 -2.60 6.80
C LEU A 6 25.22 -3.36 8.11
N ALA A 7 26.46 -3.76 8.34
CA ALA A 7 27.00 -4.07 9.64
C ALA A 7 27.03 -2.77 10.46
N MET A 8 25.84 -2.28 10.81
CA MET A 8 25.70 -1.16 11.74
C MET A 8 26.02 -1.70 13.12
N ALA A 9 27.14 -1.18 13.63
CA ALA A 9 27.78 -1.54 14.87
C ALA A 9 26.82 -1.48 16.08
N PRO A 10 27.10 -2.23 17.17
CA PRO A 10 26.27 -2.26 18.36
C PRO A 10 26.14 -0.87 18.98
N LEU A 11 24.91 -0.33 19.00
CA LEU A 11 24.53 0.94 19.66
C LEU A 11 24.56 0.88 21.20
N TYR A 12 25.38 0.00 21.78
CA TYR A 12 25.63 -0.04 23.23
C TYR A 12 27.11 0.27 23.48
N GLN A 13 27.46 1.55 23.28
CA GLN A 13 28.46 2.16 24.16
C GLN A 13 27.80 2.29 25.53
N ALA A 14 27.76 1.20 26.28
CA ALA A 14 27.65 1.30 27.73
C ALA A 14 28.75 2.30 28.14
N PRO A 15 28.41 3.34 28.91
CA PRO A 15 29.41 4.29 29.38
C PRO A 15 30.55 3.46 29.92
N ALA A 16 31.76 3.70 29.42
CA ALA A 16 32.95 3.26 30.11
C ALA A 16 32.77 3.85 31.51
N ILE A 17 32.25 3.03 32.42
CA ILE A 17 32.38 3.22 33.85
C ILE A 17 33.87 3.31 33.94
N ASN A 18 34.34 4.56 34.01
CA ASN A 18 35.73 4.88 34.16
C ASN A 18 36.13 3.94 35.27
N ARG A 19 36.93 2.93 34.90
CA ARG A 19 37.71 2.16 35.84
C ARG A 19 38.43 3.27 36.55
N ILE A 20 37.90 3.67 37.70
CA ILE A 20 38.59 4.48 38.67
C ILE A 20 39.77 3.60 38.95
N GLY A 21 40.84 3.89 38.19
CA GLY A 21 42.09 3.16 38.27
C GLY A 21 42.38 3.15 39.75
N PRO A 22 42.70 1.98 40.33
CA PRO A 22 43.04 1.93 41.72
C PRO A 22 44.26 2.84 41.83
N LYS A 23 44.03 4.08 42.31
CA LYS A 23 45.09 4.96 42.77
C LYS A 23 45.61 4.27 44.01
N THR A 24 46.42 3.26 43.74
CA THR A 24 47.33 2.60 44.63
C THR A 24 48.43 3.62 44.85
N ASP A 25 48.09 4.69 45.57
CA ASP A 25 49.08 5.44 46.32
C ASP A 25 49.56 4.46 47.39
N PRO A 26 50.76 3.87 47.28
CA PRO A 26 51.23 2.91 48.28
C PRO A 26 51.59 3.62 49.60
N SER A 27 51.45 4.95 49.66
CA SER A 27 52.00 5.80 50.72
C SER A 27 51.11 5.96 51.94
N LYS A 28 49.86 5.48 51.91
CA LYS A 28 48.99 5.47 53.09
C LYS A 28 48.23 4.16 53.16
N ARG A 29 48.94 3.06 53.48
CA ARG A 29 48.27 2.01 54.26
C ARG A 29 47.71 2.74 55.48
N PRO A 30 46.38 2.89 55.64
CA PRO A 30 45.86 3.36 56.91
C PRO A 30 46.49 2.42 57.92
N ALA A 31 47.18 2.98 58.90
CA ALA A 31 47.64 2.19 60.03
C ALA A 31 46.46 1.31 60.42
N ASP A 32 46.66 0.00 60.36
CA ASP A 32 45.63 -1.00 60.67
C ASP A 32 44.76 -0.44 61.79
N PRO A 33 43.46 -0.16 61.57
CA PRO A 33 42.66 0.65 62.50
C PRO A 33 42.71 0.10 63.93
N LEU A 34 43.06 -1.19 64.08
CA LEU A 34 43.18 -1.88 65.35
C LEU A 34 44.55 -1.72 66.03
N LYS A 35 45.56 -1.10 65.39
CA LYS A 35 46.88 -0.85 66.02
C LYS A 35 46.82 -0.09 67.35
N PRO A 36 45.94 0.91 67.55
CA PRO A 36 45.78 1.55 68.86
C PRO A 36 45.30 0.59 69.97
N LEU A 37 44.78 -0.59 69.62
CA LEU A 37 44.28 -1.55 70.62
C LEU A 37 45.39 -2.45 71.18
N VAL A 38 46.49 -2.64 70.46
CA VAL A 38 47.59 -3.53 70.89
C VAL A 38 48.38 -2.88 72.01
N LEU A 39 48.49 -3.56 73.15
CA LEU A 39 49.29 -3.06 74.26
C LEU A 39 50.77 -3.01 73.89
N SER A 40 51.37 -1.85 74.06
CA SER A 40 52.77 -1.58 73.76
C SER A 40 53.73 -2.16 74.81
N ARG A 41 53.24 -2.40 76.03
CA ARG A 41 54.04 -2.79 77.19
C ARG A 41 53.76 -4.23 77.57
N THR A 42 54.83 -4.98 77.86
CA THR A 42 54.77 -6.38 78.32
C THR A 42 55.21 -6.55 79.78
N LYS A 43 55.68 -5.48 80.44
CA LYS A 43 56.20 -5.51 81.81
C LYS A 43 55.61 -4.40 82.67
N LEU A 44 55.18 -4.75 83.88
CA LEU A 44 54.70 -3.82 84.89
C LEU A 44 55.85 -2.99 85.45
N THR A 45 55.76 -1.66 85.35
CA THR A 45 56.83 -0.75 85.78
C THR A 45 56.64 -0.25 87.21
N THR A 46 55.40 -0.11 87.69
CA THR A 46 55.10 0.44 89.02
C THR A 46 55.20 -0.63 90.10
N ILE A 47 55.65 -0.23 91.29
CA ILE A 47 55.77 -1.13 92.45
C ILE A 47 54.37 -1.58 92.89
N GLU A 48 53.39 -0.66 92.82
CA GLU A 48 52.00 -0.89 93.14
C GLU A 48 51.38 -1.95 92.22
N ALA A 49 51.61 -1.88 90.90
CA ALA A 49 51.10 -2.89 89.98
C ALA A 49 51.74 -4.26 90.21
N LYS A 50 53.06 -4.30 90.42
CA LYS A 50 53.75 -5.55 90.79
C LYS A 50 53.21 -6.12 92.10
N ARG A 51 52.90 -5.27 93.08
CA ARG A 51 52.32 -5.68 94.36
C ARG A 51 50.89 -6.22 94.19
N ILE A 52 50.05 -5.56 93.40
CA ILE A 52 48.69 -6.04 93.10
C ILE A 52 48.75 -7.43 92.46
N MET A 53 49.60 -7.61 91.45
CA MET A 53 49.78 -8.91 90.80
C MET A 53 50.32 -9.96 91.77
N SER A 54 51.32 -9.61 92.58
CA SER A 54 51.89 -10.53 93.57
C SER A 54 50.86 -10.96 94.61
N ILE A 55 49.99 -10.04 95.06
CA ILE A 55 48.91 -10.36 96.01
C ILE A 55 47.90 -11.30 95.36
N LEU A 56 47.55 -11.07 94.08
CA LEU A 56 46.64 -11.94 93.35
C LEU A 56 47.26 -13.32 93.07
N ASP A 57 48.54 -13.37 92.70
CA ASP A 57 49.28 -14.61 92.49
C ASP A 57 49.35 -15.42 93.80
N GLU A 58 49.62 -14.74 94.92
CA GLU A 58 49.59 -15.35 96.24
C GLU A 58 48.18 -15.80 96.64
N ALA A 59 47.15 -15.05 96.29
CA ALA A 59 45.75 -15.42 96.56
C ALA A 59 45.34 -16.65 95.73
N ILE A 60 45.67 -16.70 94.45
CA ILE A 60 45.44 -17.85 93.56
C ILE A 60 46.15 -19.07 94.14
N TYR A 61 47.43 -18.93 94.49
CA TYR A 61 48.22 -20.00 95.08
C TYR A 61 47.62 -20.54 96.38
N LYS A 62 47.17 -19.65 97.28
CA LYS A 62 46.49 -20.06 98.52
C LYS A 62 45.16 -20.75 98.24
N VAL A 63 44.36 -20.24 97.31
CA VAL A 63 43.08 -20.87 96.92
C VAL A 63 43.33 -22.26 96.32
N GLU A 64 44.34 -22.42 95.47
CA GLU A 64 44.74 -23.73 94.94
C GLU A 64 45.04 -24.75 96.03
N LEU A 65 45.72 -24.35 97.10
CA LEU A 65 46.01 -25.23 98.24
C LEU A 65 44.75 -25.51 99.07
N VAL A 66 43.94 -24.49 99.38
CA VAL A 66 42.72 -24.66 100.19
C VAL A 66 41.73 -25.60 99.50
N THR A 67 41.58 -25.49 98.20
CA THR A 67 40.64 -26.33 97.42
C THR A 67 41.02 -27.82 97.42
N LEU A 68 42.24 -28.16 97.82
CA LEU A 68 42.72 -29.54 97.91
C LEU A 68 42.63 -30.11 99.34
N LEU A 69 42.28 -29.31 100.35
CA LEU A 69 42.24 -29.79 101.74
C LEU A 69 41.21 -30.90 101.97
N SER A 70 40.05 -30.82 101.31
CA SER A 70 39.03 -31.88 101.38
C SER A 70 39.53 -33.22 100.81
N TYR A 71 40.32 -33.16 99.74
CA TYR A 71 40.97 -34.34 99.17
C TYR A 71 42.01 -34.94 100.11
N VAL A 72 42.84 -34.11 100.74
CA VAL A 72 43.82 -34.54 101.75
C VAL A 72 43.15 -35.20 102.95
N ALA A 73 42.03 -34.65 103.42
CA ALA A 73 41.29 -35.20 104.53
C ALA A 73 40.69 -36.58 104.24
N SER A 74 40.35 -36.83 102.97
CA SER A 74 39.76 -38.09 102.48
C SER A 74 40.81 -39.18 102.22
N ASN A 75 41.99 -38.84 101.69
CA ASN A 75 43.05 -39.79 101.31
C ASN A 75 44.21 -39.81 102.31
N ARG A 76 43.96 -40.37 103.49
CA ARG A 76 44.84 -40.23 104.66
C ARG A 76 46.14 -41.01 104.55
N GLU A 77 46.04 -42.28 104.14
CA GLU A 77 47.16 -43.22 104.12
C GLU A 77 48.25 -42.78 103.13
N ASP A 78 47.85 -42.22 101.98
CA ASP A 78 48.76 -41.76 100.95
C ASP A 78 49.44 -40.42 101.31
N MET A 79 48.73 -39.54 102.03
CA MET A 79 49.18 -38.15 102.26
C MET A 79 49.97 -37.96 103.55
N GLU A 80 49.82 -38.83 104.56
CA GLU A 80 50.52 -38.68 105.84
C GLU A 80 52.04 -38.80 105.70
N GLY A 81 52.52 -39.70 104.83
CA GLY A 81 53.94 -39.80 104.48
C GLY A 81 54.49 -38.60 103.70
N MET A 82 53.66 -37.89 102.94
CA MET A 82 54.07 -36.75 102.11
C MET A 82 54.03 -35.40 102.82
N LEU A 83 52.98 -35.13 103.60
CA LEU A 83 52.71 -33.80 104.15
C LEU A 83 53.26 -33.61 105.57
N GLY A 84 53.51 -34.72 106.28
CA GLY A 84 53.96 -34.71 107.67
C GLY A 84 52.82 -34.65 108.69
N GLU A 85 53.11 -35.12 109.91
CA GLU A 85 52.10 -35.34 110.95
C GLU A 85 51.41 -34.04 111.40
N ASP A 86 52.16 -32.94 111.50
CA ASP A 86 51.63 -31.64 111.93
C ASP A 86 50.62 -31.06 110.93
N VAL A 87 50.92 -31.16 109.63
CA VAL A 87 50.01 -30.71 108.56
C VAL A 87 48.76 -31.57 108.57
N MET A 88 48.90 -32.90 108.64
CA MET A 88 47.75 -33.80 108.69
C MET A 88 46.88 -33.55 109.93
N ARG A 89 47.50 -33.29 111.09
CA ARG A 89 46.77 -32.93 112.31
C ARG A 89 45.95 -31.66 112.12
N ALA A 90 46.55 -30.60 111.57
CA ALA A 90 45.84 -29.36 111.31
C ALA A 90 44.72 -29.52 110.26
N VAL A 91 44.94 -30.35 109.23
CA VAL A 91 43.91 -30.68 108.23
C VAL A 91 42.75 -31.45 108.86
N ARG A 92 43.03 -32.38 109.79
CA ARG A 92 41.98 -33.10 110.55
C ARG A 92 41.14 -32.15 111.38
N GLU A 93 41.79 -31.28 112.17
CA GLU A 93 41.08 -30.26 112.96
C GLU A 93 40.23 -29.33 112.07
N HIS A 94 40.76 -28.96 110.90
CA HIS A 94 40.02 -28.15 109.92
C HIS A 94 38.80 -28.90 109.36
N GLU A 95 38.97 -30.16 108.98
CA GLU A 95 37.89 -31.00 108.46
C GLU A 95 36.81 -31.25 109.52
N ASP A 96 37.18 -31.53 110.77
CA ASP A 96 36.24 -31.71 111.87
C ASP A 96 35.38 -30.45 112.08
N LEU A 97 36.00 -29.26 112.04
CA LEU A 97 35.27 -27.99 112.11
C LEU A 97 34.33 -27.81 110.92
N CYS A 98 34.77 -28.15 109.69
CA CYS A 98 33.94 -28.10 108.49
C CYS A 98 32.74 -29.06 108.57
N GLN A 99 32.93 -30.27 109.10
CA GLN A 99 31.86 -31.24 109.32
C GLN A 99 30.85 -30.74 110.35
N VAL A 100 31.30 -30.16 111.46
CA VAL A 100 30.43 -29.53 112.45
C VAL A 100 29.62 -28.39 111.83
N LEU A 101 30.23 -27.58 110.97
CA LEU A 101 29.51 -26.51 110.26
C LEU A 101 28.45 -27.07 109.31
N LEU A 102 28.81 -28.08 108.50
CA LEU A 102 27.89 -28.72 107.57
C LEU A 102 26.69 -29.35 108.29
N GLU A 103 26.91 -30.02 109.42
CA GLU A 103 25.84 -30.62 110.21
C GLU A 103 24.95 -29.56 110.87
N ASN A 104 25.53 -28.48 111.42
CA ASN A 104 24.76 -27.36 111.96
C ASN A 104 23.90 -26.69 110.87
N VAL A 105 24.44 -26.50 109.67
CA VAL A 105 23.71 -25.93 108.53
C VAL A 105 22.61 -26.88 108.05
N ARG A 106 22.86 -28.20 108.01
CA ARG A 106 21.85 -29.21 107.66
C ARG A 106 20.70 -29.20 108.68
N CYS A 107 21.02 -29.22 109.97
CA CYS A 107 20.05 -29.13 111.06
C CYS A 107 19.22 -27.84 110.95
N LEU A 108 19.86 -26.70 110.69
CA LEU A 108 19.19 -25.41 110.49
C LEU A 108 18.23 -25.42 109.31
N LYS A 109 18.65 -25.90 108.14
CA LYS A 109 17.79 -26.00 106.95
C LYS A 109 16.58 -26.90 107.19
N GLU A 110 16.77 -28.00 107.90
CA GLU A 110 15.67 -28.90 108.26
C GLU A 110 14.68 -28.23 109.23
N LYS A 111 15.16 -27.47 110.22
CA LYS A 111 14.29 -26.68 111.10
C LYS A 111 13.53 -25.59 110.36
N GLU A 112 14.17 -24.92 109.40
CA GLU A 112 13.53 -23.90 108.56
C GLU A 112 12.45 -24.51 107.65
N ARG A 113 12.72 -25.70 107.08
CA ARG A 113 11.76 -26.46 106.28
C ARG A 113 10.53 -26.85 107.11
N GLN A 114 10.74 -27.41 108.29
CA GLN A 114 9.66 -27.77 109.23
C GLN A 114 8.82 -26.54 109.61
N LEU A 115 9.47 -25.42 109.93
CA LEU A 115 8.77 -24.17 110.24
C LEU A 115 7.92 -23.68 109.05
N GLN A 116 8.40 -23.85 107.81
CA GLN A 116 7.63 -23.47 106.62
C GLN A 116 6.41 -24.37 106.39
N GLU A 117 6.53 -25.67 106.66
CA GLU A 117 5.43 -26.65 106.52
C GLU A 117 4.38 -26.53 107.63
N GLN A 118 4.78 -26.15 108.84
CA GLN A 118 3.90 -26.08 110.02
C GLN A 118 3.24 -24.70 110.24
N LYS A 119 3.57 -23.70 109.41
CA LYS A 119 3.06 -22.32 109.52
C LYS A 119 1.53 -22.19 109.52
N GLU A 120 0.81 -23.13 108.90
CA GLU A 120 -0.65 -23.11 108.83
C GLU A 120 -1.34 -23.87 109.99
N ALA A 121 -0.61 -24.73 110.71
CA ALA A 121 -1.21 -25.69 111.64
C ALA A 121 -0.93 -25.39 113.14
N GLU A 122 0.10 -24.61 113.47
CA GLU A 122 0.59 -24.47 114.84
C GLU A 122 0.38 -23.09 115.47
N GLU A 123 0.35 -23.05 116.80
CA GLU A 123 0.13 -21.84 117.60
C GLU A 123 1.26 -20.80 117.40
N GLU A 124 0.90 -19.51 117.38
CA GLU A 124 1.85 -18.41 117.23
C GLU A 124 3.03 -18.46 118.22
N GLY A 125 2.79 -18.95 119.45
CA GLY A 125 3.81 -19.06 120.49
C GLY A 125 4.93 -20.04 120.11
N TRP A 126 4.56 -21.23 119.64
CA TRP A 126 5.52 -22.24 119.19
C TRP A 126 6.35 -21.75 118.00
N LEU A 127 5.70 -21.06 117.04
CA LEU A 127 6.37 -20.47 115.89
C LEU A 127 7.41 -19.42 116.32
N ARG A 128 7.10 -18.56 117.30
CA ARG A 128 8.04 -17.57 117.84
C ARG A 128 9.22 -18.23 118.53
N ASP A 129 8.99 -19.22 119.38
CA ASP A 129 10.07 -19.94 120.09
C ASP A 129 10.98 -20.69 119.11
N ARG A 130 10.41 -21.30 118.07
CA ARG A 130 11.18 -22.00 117.03
C ARG A 130 12.00 -21.03 116.18
N LEU A 131 11.44 -19.88 115.82
CA LEU A 131 12.16 -18.79 115.14
C LEU A 131 13.36 -18.30 115.98
N LEU A 132 13.14 -18.03 117.27
CA LEU A 132 14.21 -17.62 118.18
C LEU A 132 15.32 -18.68 118.29
N SER A 133 14.95 -19.97 118.33
CA SER A 133 15.91 -21.07 118.32
C SER A 133 16.74 -21.12 117.03
N ILE A 134 16.11 -20.90 115.87
CA ILE A 134 16.79 -20.83 114.57
C ILE A 134 17.74 -19.63 114.53
N GLU A 135 17.32 -18.45 114.98
CA GLU A 135 18.14 -17.24 115.03
C GLU A 135 19.36 -17.40 115.95
N LEU A 136 19.18 -18.03 117.11
CA LEU A 136 20.27 -18.33 118.03
C LEU A 136 21.29 -19.29 117.40
N GLN A 137 20.83 -20.33 116.71
CA GLN A 137 21.71 -21.25 115.99
C GLN A 137 22.41 -20.60 114.79
N LYS A 138 21.73 -19.72 114.03
CA LYS A 138 22.38 -18.92 112.98
C LYS A 138 23.49 -18.05 113.55
N SER A 139 23.26 -17.48 114.73
CA SER A 139 24.25 -16.66 115.43
C SER A 139 25.47 -17.47 115.86
N SER A 140 25.30 -18.74 116.24
CA SER A 140 26.42 -19.62 116.60
C SER A 140 27.25 -20.09 115.40
N LEU A 141 26.72 -20.00 114.17
CA LEU A 141 27.51 -20.28 112.96
C LEU A 141 28.65 -19.28 112.77
N SER A 142 28.47 -18.01 113.17
CA SER A 142 29.47 -16.96 112.97
C SER A 142 30.80 -17.26 113.68
N PRO A 143 30.83 -17.59 115.00
CA PRO A 143 32.03 -18.06 115.67
C PRO A 143 32.67 -19.29 115.02
N LEU A 144 31.86 -20.26 114.59
CA LEU A 144 32.35 -21.48 113.95
C LEU A 144 33.00 -21.20 112.59
N MET A 145 32.39 -20.33 111.78
CA MET A 145 32.99 -19.86 110.53
C MET A 145 34.32 -19.13 110.77
N GLN A 146 34.44 -18.40 111.89
CA GLN A 146 35.69 -17.77 112.27
C GLN A 146 36.76 -18.81 112.65
N GLN A 147 36.40 -19.84 113.41
CA GLN A 147 37.30 -20.96 113.72
C GLN A 147 37.77 -21.69 112.46
N ILE A 148 36.87 -21.89 111.49
CA ILE A 148 37.21 -22.50 110.19
C ILE A 148 38.19 -21.60 109.42
N LYS A 149 37.96 -20.28 109.38
CA LYS A 149 38.92 -19.36 108.75
C LYS A 149 40.29 -19.42 109.40
N ASP A 150 40.35 -19.49 110.72
CA ASP A 150 41.61 -19.51 111.46
C ASP A 150 42.30 -20.87 111.34
N SER A 151 41.55 -21.97 111.28
CA SER A 151 42.10 -23.29 110.96
C SER A 151 42.59 -23.38 109.51
N THR A 152 41.87 -22.82 108.53
CA THR A 152 42.37 -22.71 107.13
C THR A 152 43.68 -21.94 107.08
N LYS A 153 43.78 -20.80 107.79
CA LYS A 153 45.03 -20.02 107.86
C LYS A 153 46.15 -20.81 108.53
N ASN A 154 45.84 -21.56 109.58
CA ASN A 154 46.83 -22.39 110.27
C ASN A 154 47.38 -23.48 109.34
N VAL A 155 46.51 -24.20 108.63
CA VAL A 155 46.89 -25.21 107.63
C VAL A 155 47.73 -24.57 106.53
N LEU A 156 47.29 -23.44 105.97
CA LEU A 156 48.06 -22.71 104.96
C LEU A 156 49.43 -22.27 105.47
N ARG A 157 49.54 -21.78 106.72
CA ARG A 157 50.83 -21.40 107.33
C ARG A 157 51.77 -22.60 107.41
N LEU A 158 51.27 -23.77 107.81
CA LEU A 158 52.07 -25.00 107.87
C LEU A 158 52.51 -25.47 106.47
N LEU A 159 51.59 -25.47 105.50
CA LEU A 159 51.91 -25.82 104.11
C LEU A 159 52.93 -24.85 103.48
N LEU A 160 52.78 -23.55 103.71
CA LEU A 160 53.70 -22.53 103.20
C LEU A 160 55.09 -22.60 103.86
N SER A 161 55.17 -23.09 105.10
CA SER A 161 56.44 -23.32 105.78
C SER A 161 57.17 -24.56 105.25
N ASN A 162 56.44 -25.50 104.62
CA ASN A 162 56.98 -26.70 104.01
C ASN A 162 56.75 -26.71 102.48
N PRO A 163 57.67 -26.12 101.68
CA PRO A 163 57.48 -25.98 100.24
C PRO A 163 57.43 -27.31 99.48
N GLN A 164 58.03 -28.38 100.02
CA GLN A 164 57.94 -29.72 99.41
C GLN A 164 56.52 -30.26 99.54
N ALA A 165 55.93 -30.20 100.74
CA ALA A 165 54.55 -30.60 100.99
C ALA A 165 53.56 -29.82 100.11
N ALA A 166 53.72 -28.50 99.99
CA ALA A 166 52.84 -27.67 99.16
C ALA A 166 52.94 -28.03 97.66
N ARG A 167 54.15 -28.28 97.13
CA ARG A 167 54.34 -28.68 95.73
C ARG A 167 53.72 -30.05 95.45
N LEU A 168 53.92 -31.01 96.34
CA LEU A 168 53.34 -32.35 96.22
C LEU A 168 51.81 -32.29 96.23
N LEU A 169 51.24 -31.43 97.08
CA LEU A 169 49.79 -31.19 97.11
C LEU A 169 49.29 -30.61 95.78
N GLN A 170 49.97 -29.61 95.21
CA GLN A 170 49.58 -29.03 93.91
C GLN A 170 49.57 -30.02 92.76
N MET A 171 50.37 -31.09 92.81
CA MET A 171 50.35 -32.14 91.79
C MET A 171 49.06 -32.98 91.82
N GLN A 172 48.30 -32.92 92.92
CA GLN A 172 47.04 -33.65 93.11
C GLN A 172 45.82 -32.88 92.57
N THR A 173 45.92 -32.28 91.37
CA THR A 173 44.83 -31.48 90.79
C THR A 173 43.54 -32.27 90.57
N GLN A 174 43.64 -33.60 90.40
CA GLN A 174 42.49 -34.51 90.27
C GLN A 174 41.63 -34.59 91.53
N GLY A 175 42.18 -34.21 92.69
CA GLY A 175 41.43 -34.16 93.95
C GLY A 175 40.48 -32.98 94.08
N ARG A 176 40.53 -32.02 93.14
CA ARG A 176 39.75 -30.78 93.20
C ARG A 176 38.36 -30.96 92.60
N SER A 177 37.36 -30.31 93.20
CA SER A 177 36.01 -30.25 92.60
C SER A 177 36.00 -29.38 91.33
N ALA A 178 35.04 -29.64 90.43
CA ALA A 178 34.90 -28.86 89.20
C ALA A 178 34.61 -27.38 89.47
N GLU A 179 33.81 -27.08 90.49
CA GLU A 179 33.45 -25.71 90.89
C GLU A 179 34.67 -24.95 91.41
N ALA A 180 35.51 -25.61 92.21
CA ALA A 180 36.77 -25.04 92.69
C ALA A 180 37.74 -24.77 91.53
N GLN A 181 37.82 -25.66 90.54
CA GLN A 181 38.65 -25.44 89.36
C GLN A 181 38.14 -24.26 88.53
N ASN A 182 36.84 -24.17 88.26
CA ASN A 182 36.24 -23.03 87.55
C ASN A 182 36.50 -21.69 88.25
N PHE A 183 36.48 -21.68 89.59
CA PHE A 183 36.81 -20.48 90.37
C PHE A 183 38.29 -20.08 90.20
N ILE A 184 39.22 -21.04 90.21
CA ILE A 184 40.64 -20.78 89.96
C ILE A 184 40.83 -20.26 88.53
N ASP A 185 40.20 -20.87 87.54
CA ASP A 185 40.28 -20.44 86.14
C ASP A 185 39.77 -19.00 85.97
N SER A 186 38.68 -18.65 86.65
CA SER A 186 38.15 -17.28 86.69
C SER A 186 39.12 -16.30 87.34
N LEU A 187 39.83 -16.70 88.40
CA LEU A 187 40.88 -15.87 89.02
C LEU A 187 42.08 -15.69 88.10
N ILE A 188 42.45 -16.72 87.33
CA ILE A 188 43.53 -16.66 86.33
C ILE A 188 43.13 -15.74 85.16
N GLU A 189 41.87 -15.80 84.71
CA GLU A 189 41.34 -14.87 83.71
C GLU A 189 41.33 -13.43 84.24
N LEU A 190 40.83 -13.22 85.47
CA LEU A 190 40.85 -11.92 86.13
C LEU A 190 42.29 -11.39 86.26
N ARG A 191 43.25 -12.26 86.59
CA ARG A 191 44.67 -11.92 86.61
C ARG A 191 45.14 -11.44 85.24
N GLY A 192 44.80 -12.16 84.18
CA GLY A 192 45.11 -11.76 82.80
C GLY A 192 44.52 -10.38 82.47
N PHE A 193 43.23 -10.18 82.75
CA PHE A 193 42.55 -8.91 82.56
C PHE A 193 43.19 -7.76 83.35
N LEU A 194 43.47 -7.97 84.64
CA LEU A 194 44.11 -6.97 85.49
C LEU A 194 45.52 -6.65 85.01
N PHE A 195 46.28 -7.64 84.53
CA PHE A 195 47.59 -7.43 83.96
C PHE A 195 47.53 -6.48 82.75
N GLU A 196 46.61 -6.73 81.81
CA GLU A 196 46.38 -5.85 80.67
C GLU A 196 45.94 -4.45 81.11
N LYS A 197 45.03 -4.35 82.08
CA LYS A 197 44.58 -3.06 82.62
C LYS A 197 45.70 -2.27 83.31
N LEU A 198 46.59 -2.94 84.04
CA LEU A 198 47.73 -2.31 84.71
C LEU A 198 48.86 -1.94 83.74
N LEU A 199 48.96 -2.61 82.60
CA LEU A 199 49.85 -2.23 81.51
C LEU A 199 49.32 -1.05 80.70
N THR A 200 48.00 -0.91 80.62
CA THR A 200 47.33 0.16 79.87
C THR A 200 47.55 1.51 80.56
N SER A 201 48.24 2.43 79.89
CA SER A 201 48.40 3.81 80.39
C SER A 201 47.05 4.53 80.44
N PRO A 202 46.81 5.48 81.36
CA PRO A 202 45.64 6.36 81.32
C PRO A 202 45.49 7.08 79.98
N MET A 203 46.61 7.35 79.29
CA MET A 203 46.58 7.90 77.93
C MET A 203 46.06 6.86 76.93
N GLU A 204 46.63 5.66 76.89
CA GLU A 204 46.17 4.58 76.01
C GLU A 204 44.70 4.23 76.25
N ALA A 205 44.22 4.25 77.50
CA ALA A 205 42.82 4.04 77.82
C ALA A 205 41.91 5.15 77.26
N ARG A 206 42.34 6.41 77.35
CA ARG A 206 41.64 7.54 76.74
C ARG A 206 41.65 7.46 75.22
N ASP A 207 42.78 7.10 74.61
CA ASP A 207 42.91 6.93 73.17
C ASP A 207 41.99 5.81 72.66
N LYS A 208 41.94 4.67 73.36
CA LYS A 208 41.00 3.58 73.04
C LYS A 208 39.54 4.01 73.18
N ALA A 209 39.19 4.76 74.23
CA ALA A 209 37.84 5.25 74.43
C ALA A 209 37.43 6.25 73.34
N GLN A 210 38.31 7.17 72.98
CA GLN A 210 38.11 8.12 71.88
C GLN A 210 37.97 7.37 70.54
N PHE A 211 38.83 6.38 70.28
CA PHE A 211 38.75 5.55 69.08
C PHE A 211 37.42 4.82 68.94
N LEU A 212 36.92 4.22 70.03
CA LEU A 212 35.59 3.58 70.04
C LEU A 212 34.46 4.59 69.84
N GLN A 213 34.58 5.78 70.44
CA GLN A 213 33.62 6.86 70.22
C GLN A 213 33.60 7.30 68.75
N ASP A 214 34.76 7.47 68.13
CA ASP A 214 34.89 7.83 66.71
C ASP A 214 34.31 6.75 65.80
N ILE A 215 34.58 5.47 66.07
CA ILE A 215 33.96 4.35 65.36
C ILE A 215 32.44 4.40 65.50
N SER A 216 31.92 4.59 66.73
CA SER A 216 30.47 4.60 66.95
C SER A 216 29.79 5.77 66.21
N ARG A 217 30.43 6.94 66.20
CA ARG A 217 29.97 8.12 65.46
C ARG A 217 30.01 7.89 63.95
N GLN A 218 31.10 7.33 63.45
CA GLN A 218 31.23 6.98 62.03
C GLN A 218 30.17 5.95 61.63
N ASN A 219 29.95 4.93 62.45
CA ASN A 219 28.95 3.90 62.21
C ASN A 219 27.53 4.49 62.18
N SER A 220 27.21 5.41 63.11
CA SER A 220 25.92 6.11 63.13
C SER A 220 25.71 6.98 61.88
N ASN A 221 26.74 7.73 61.44
CA ASN A 221 26.66 8.52 60.21
C ASN A 221 26.50 7.62 58.97
N ASN A 222 27.27 6.52 58.90
CA ASN A 222 27.16 5.56 57.81
C ASN A 222 25.76 4.94 57.76
N GLN A 223 25.18 4.59 58.91
CA GLN A 223 23.82 4.06 58.99
C GLN A 223 22.79 5.08 58.47
N GLN A 224 22.92 6.36 58.85
CA GLN A 224 22.03 7.40 58.31
C GLN A 224 22.14 7.52 56.79
N ILE A 225 23.36 7.44 56.23
CA ILE A 225 23.57 7.47 54.78
C ILE A 225 22.92 6.24 54.12
N ILE A 226 23.12 5.05 54.68
CA ILE A 226 22.48 3.81 54.20
C ILE A 226 20.97 3.97 54.20
N ASP A 227 20.37 4.41 55.30
CA ASP A 227 18.92 4.60 55.42
C ASP A 227 18.38 5.61 54.38
N THR A 228 19.14 6.69 54.09
CA THR A 228 18.75 7.64 53.04
C THR A 228 18.81 7.03 51.64
N LEU A 229 19.86 6.27 51.33
CA LEU A 229 20.02 5.60 50.04
C LEU A 229 18.97 4.50 49.82
N GLU A 230 18.64 3.75 50.86
CA GLU A 230 17.58 2.73 50.81
C GLU A 230 16.21 3.36 50.54
N LYS A 231 15.90 4.50 51.17
CA LYS A 231 14.67 5.25 50.91
C LYS A 231 14.62 5.76 49.47
N GLU A 232 15.69 6.37 48.97
CA GLU A 232 15.77 6.83 47.59
C GLU A 232 15.63 5.67 46.58
N LEU A 233 16.26 4.53 46.87
CA LEU A 233 16.17 3.34 46.03
C LEU A 233 14.72 2.83 45.99
N ALA A 234 14.05 2.75 47.13
CA ALA A 234 12.65 2.34 47.21
C ALA A 234 11.72 3.28 46.43
N GLU A 235 11.92 4.60 46.53
CA GLU A 235 11.16 5.58 45.76
C GLU A 235 11.40 5.46 44.25
N ARG A 236 12.66 5.33 43.82
CA ARG A 236 12.99 5.11 42.40
C ARG A 236 12.40 3.81 41.87
N MET A 237 12.45 2.74 42.65
CA MET A 237 11.83 1.47 42.27
C MET A 237 10.32 1.60 42.12
N LYS A 238 9.64 2.28 43.05
CA LYS A 238 8.21 2.55 42.97
C LYS A 238 7.85 3.36 41.71
N ASN A 239 8.59 4.43 41.42
CA ASN A 239 8.37 5.26 40.24
C ASN A 239 8.58 4.46 38.94
N ARG A 240 9.66 3.68 38.86
CA ARG A 240 9.92 2.80 37.71
C ARG A 240 8.81 1.78 37.52
N ASN A 241 8.32 1.15 38.58
CA ASN A 241 7.23 0.18 38.48
C ASN A 241 5.94 0.84 37.98
N ALA A 242 5.59 2.03 38.47
CA ALA A 242 4.43 2.78 38.01
C ALA A 242 4.54 3.20 36.54
N GLU A 243 5.74 3.51 36.04
CA GLU A 243 5.99 3.79 34.63
C GLU A 243 5.82 2.55 33.77
N VAL A 244 6.40 1.42 34.19
CA VAL A 244 6.24 0.12 33.51
C VAL A 244 4.77 -0.31 33.44
N GLU A 245 3.97 -0.07 34.49
CA GLU A 245 2.53 -0.33 34.47
C GLU A 245 1.78 0.55 33.46
N LYS A 246 2.12 1.84 33.40
CA LYS A 246 1.55 2.77 32.41
C LYS A 246 1.90 2.36 30.98
N GLU A 247 3.17 2.04 30.72
CA GLU A 247 3.62 1.58 29.40
C GLU A 247 2.95 0.27 29.01
N ASN A 248 2.82 -0.69 29.93
CA ASN A 248 2.11 -1.94 29.68
C ASN A 248 0.64 -1.71 29.32
N PHE A 249 -0.03 -0.75 29.98
CA PHE A 249 -1.39 -0.34 29.64
C PHE A 249 -1.45 0.21 28.21
N VAL A 250 -0.56 1.13 27.85
CA VAL A 250 -0.48 1.69 26.49
C VAL A 250 -0.19 0.59 25.45
N ILE A 251 0.70 -0.35 25.75
CA ILE A 251 1.00 -1.49 24.87
C ILE A 251 -0.26 -2.34 24.66
N GLN A 252 -1.04 -2.58 25.71
CA GLN A 252 -2.29 -3.33 25.62
C GLN A 252 -3.34 -2.60 24.79
N GLU A 253 -3.49 -1.29 24.96
CA GLU A 253 -4.37 -0.46 24.13
C GLU A 253 -3.93 -0.50 22.66
N LEU A 254 -2.65 -0.31 22.38
CA LEU A 254 -2.11 -0.35 21.01
C LEU A 254 -2.29 -1.73 20.37
N LYS A 255 -2.10 -2.82 21.12
CA LYS A 255 -2.39 -4.19 20.66
C LYS A 255 -3.86 -4.37 20.30
N ASN A 256 -4.76 -3.86 21.14
CA ASN A 256 -6.21 -3.91 20.88
C ASN A 256 -6.58 -3.10 19.63
N HIS A 257 -6.06 -1.87 19.49
CA HIS A 257 -6.26 -1.04 18.31
C HIS A 257 -5.73 -1.71 17.04
N LEU A 258 -4.52 -2.27 17.08
CA LEU A 258 -3.94 -2.98 15.95
C LEU A 258 -4.82 -4.18 15.54
N HIS A 259 -5.28 -4.98 16.51
CA HIS A 259 -6.17 -6.11 16.24
C HIS A 259 -7.49 -5.66 15.59
N GLN A 260 -8.10 -4.58 16.09
CA GLN A 260 -9.33 -4.02 15.51
C GLN A 260 -9.12 -3.51 14.09
N VAL A 261 -8.03 -2.76 13.84
CA VAL A 261 -7.70 -2.24 12.51
C VAL A 261 -7.45 -3.37 11.52
N LEU A 262 -6.67 -4.39 11.92
CA LEU A 262 -6.42 -5.55 11.07
C LEU A 262 -7.72 -6.26 10.70
N LYS A 263 -8.57 -6.57 11.69
CA LYS A 263 -9.86 -7.23 11.47
C LYS A 263 -10.79 -6.40 10.59
N PHE A 264 -10.85 -5.09 10.80
CA PHE A 264 -11.65 -4.19 9.97
C PHE A 264 -11.11 -4.13 8.53
N SER A 265 -9.80 -4.03 8.36
CA SER A 265 -9.15 -3.95 7.06
C SER A 265 -9.34 -5.23 6.24
N GLU A 266 -9.23 -6.40 6.87
CA GLU A 266 -9.43 -7.70 6.23
C GLU A 266 -10.86 -7.85 5.73
N ASN A 267 -11.85 -7.53 6.58
CA ASN A 267 -13.26 -7.55 6.19
C ASN A 267 -13.56 -6.57 5.06
N SER A 268 -12.99 -5.36 5.12
CA SER A 268 -13.13 -4.34 4.06
C SER A 268 -12.55 -4.84 2.74
N LEU A 269 -11.34 -5.41 2.77
CA LEU A 269 -10.65 -5.94 1.59
C LEU A 269 -11.43 -7.10 0.96
N VAL A 270 -11.96 -8.02 1.76
CA VAL A 270 -12.81 -9.12 1.27
C VAL A 270 -14.06 -8.56 0.58
N ARG A 271 -14.74 -7.58 1.20
CA ARG A 271 -15.94 -6.94 0.63
C ARG A 271 -15.61 -6.24 -0.69
N THR A 272 -14.56 -5.43 -0.73
CA THR A 272 -14.12 -4.72 -1.94
C THR A 272 -13.75 -5.68 -3.06
N LYS A 273 -13.07 -6.80 -2.74
CA LYS A 273 -12.74 -7.83 -3.72
C LYS A 273 -14.00 -8.48 -4.31
N GLN A 274 -14.96 -8.84 -3.46
CA GLN A 274 -16.24 -9.43 -3.92
C GLN A 274 -17.05 -8.46 -4.79
N GLU A 275 -17.07 -7.18 -4.42
CA GLU A 275 -17.73 -6.13 -5.21
C GLU A 275 -17.06 -5.92 -6.57
N ALA A 276 -15.72 -5.87 -6.60
CA ALA A 276 -14.95 -5.77 -7.83
C ALA A 276 -15.16 -6.98 -8.75
N GLU A 277 -15.17 -8.21 -8.22
CA GLU A 277 -15.46 -9.43 -8.99
C GLU A 277 -16.89 -9.42 -9.55
N LYS A 278 -17.87 -8.97 -8.76
CA LYS A 278 -19.26 -8.83 -9.22
C LYS A 278 -19.38 -7.81 -10.35
N GLN A 279 -18.72 -6.66 -10.21
CA GLN A 279 -18.70 -5.60 -11.22
C GLN A 279 -18.02 -6.08 -12.50
N GLN A 280 -16.86 -6.73 -12.40
CA GLN A 280 -16.15 -7.30 -13.54
C GLN A 280 -17.03 -8.32 -14.31
N LYS A 281 -17.74 -9.20 -13.60
CA LYS A 281 -18.67 -10.15 -14.23
C LYS A 281 -19.83 -9.44 -14.93
N ALA A 282 -20.37 -8.38 -14.34
CA ALA A 282 -21.44 -7.58 -14.94
C ALA A 282 -20.95 -6.87 -16.21
N ASP A 283 -19.79 -6.22 -16.15
CA ASP A 283 -19.20 -5.49 -17.28
C ASP A 283 -18.81 -6.43 -18.41
N PHE A 284 -18.27 -7.60 -18.10
CA PHE A 284 -17.97 -8.64 -19.08
C PHE A 284 -19.22 -9.10 -19.83
N ARG A 285 -20.32 -9.39 -19.10
CA ARG A 285 -21.60 -9.77 -19.72
C ARG A 285 -22.19 -8.64 -20.57
N ALA A 286 -22.15 -7.41 -20.06
CA ALA A 286 -22.62 -6.25 -20.81
C ALA A 286 -21.78 -6.02 -22.08
N SER A 287 -20.46 -6.22 -22.00
CA SER A 287 -19.57 -6.17 -23.15
C SER A 287 -19.89 -7.26 -24.17
N GLN A 288 -20.06 -8.51 -23.74
CA GLN A 288 -20.43 -9.62 -24.61
C GLN A 288 -21.77 -9.35 -25.33
N ALA A 289 -22.77 -8.84 -24.62
CA ALA A 289 -24.05 -8.46 -25.21
C ALA A 289 -23.91 -7.35 -26.27
N ARG A 290 -23.08 -6.33 -26.00
CA ARG A 290 -22.78 -5.27 -26.98
C ARG A 290 -22.06 -5.81 -28.21
N VAL A 291 -21.05 -6.67 -28.02
CA VAL A 291 -20.33 -7.30 -29.13
C VAL A 291 -21.26 -8.13 -29.99
N ALA A 292 -22.11 -8.97 -29.38
CA ALA A 292 -23.09 -9.77 -30.11
C ALA A 292 -24.07 -8.90 -30.92
N LYS A 293 -24.55 -7.79 -30.32
CA LYS A 293 -25.42 -6.83 -31.01
C LYS A 293 -24.73 -6.20 -32.22
N ILE A 294 -23.50 -5.70 -32.05
CA ILE A 294 -22.72 -5.07 -33.12
C ILE A 294 -22.42 -6.08 -34.23
N GLN A 295 -22.09 -7.33 -33.89
CA GLN A 295 -21.87 -8.40 -34.88
C GLN A 295 -23.14 -8.68 -35.69
N GLN A 296 -24.31 -8.71 -35.04
CA GLN A 296 -25.59 -8.86 -35.72
C GLN A 296 -25.88 -7.66 -36.65
N GLU A 297 -25.64 -6.43 -36.20
CA GLU A 297 -25.78 -5.21 -37.00
C GLU A 297 -24.84 -5.23 -38.23
N ILE A 298 -23.59 -5.67 -38.07
CA ILE A 298 -22.63 -5.82 -39.18
C ILE A 298 -23.16 -6.81 -40.22
N LEU A 299 -23.64 -7.99 -39.80
CA LEU A 299 -24.17 -8.99 -40.73
C LEU A 299 -25.42 -8.48 -41.46
N GLN A 300 -26.30 -7.75 -40.77
CA GLN A 300 -27.47 -7.11 -41.38
C GLN A 300 -27.06 -6.06 -42.40
N LEU A 301 -26.12 -5.17 -42.06
CA LEU A 301 -25.63 -4.13 -42.97
C LEU A 301 -24.92 -4.73 -44.19
N GLN A 302 -24.15 -5.80 -44.01
CA GLN A 302 -23.52 -6.51 -45.14
C GLN A 302 -24.57 -7.10 -46.09
N SER A 303 -25.63 -7.72 -45.55
CA SER A 303 -26.74 -8.25 -46.34
C SER A 303 -27.49 -7.14 -47.09
N GLN A 304 -27.80 -6.03 -46.40
CA GLN A 304 -28.45 -4.86 -47.00
C GLN A 304 -27.59 -4.25 -48.12
N PHE A 305 -26.29 -4.09 -47.89
CA PHE A 305 -25.36 -3.59 -48.88
C PHE A 305 -25.29 -4.50 -50.11
N TYR A 306 -25.20 -5.82 -49.91
CA TYR A 306 -25.22 -6.79 -51.00
C TYR A 306 -26.51 -6.68 -51.84
N ASN A 307 -27.68 -6.62 -51.19
CA ASN A 307 -28.96 -6.47 -51.88
C ASN A 307 -29.03 -5.16 -52.68
N LEU A 308 -28.62 -4.03 -52.09
CA LEU A 308 -28.58 -2.74 -52.78
C LEU A 308 -27.63 -2.75 -53.99
N VAL A 309 -26.49 -3.42 -53.89
CA VAL A 309 -25.55 -3.56 -55.02
C VAL A 309 -26.19 -4.39 -56.14
N MET A 310 -26.88 -5.48 -55.80
CA MET A 310 -27.57 -6.33 -56.78
C MET A 310 -28.72 -5.58 -57.46
N GLU A 311 -29.58 -4.92 -56.70
CA GLU A 311 -30.68 -4.10 -57.22
C GLU A 311 -30.17 -2.98 -58.14
N ASN A 312 -29.13 -2.26 -57.73
CA ASN A 312 -28.54 -1.20 -58.56
C ASN A 312 -27.93 -1.77 -59.84
N ARG A 313 -27.25 -2.92 -59.79
CA ARG A 313 -26.69 -3.58 -60.97
C ARG A 313 -27.78 -3.99 -61.95
N GLU A 314 -28.89 -4.54 -61.46
CA GLU A 314 -30.04 -4.91 -62.28
C GLU A 314 -30.70 -3.69 -62.91
N ALA A 315 -30.92 -2.62 -62.13
CA ALA A 315 -31.46 -1.35 -62.61
C ALA A 315 -30.55 -0.70 -63.65
N GLU A 316 -29.24 -0.67 -63.42
CA GLU A 316 -28.25 -0.14 -64.36
C GLU A 316 -28.26 -0.94 -65.67
N GLN A 317 -28.27 -2.28 -65.60
CA GLN A 317 -28.36 -3.13 -66.78
C GLN A 317 -29.65 -2.91 -67.56
N ALA A 318 -30.79 -2.74 -66.88
CA ALA A 318 -32.06 -2.41 -67.51
C ALA A 318 -32.01 -1.05 -68.22
N LEU A 319 -31.42 -0.03 -67.58
CA LEU A 319 -31.22 1.29 -68.18
C LEU A 319 -30.28 1.24 -69.38
N ARG A 320 -29.16 0.51 -69.31
CA ARG A 320 -28.25 0.31 -70.46
C ARG A 320 -28.94 -0.38 -71.64
N LYS A 321 -29.78 -1.39 -71.37
CA LYS A 321 -30.59 -2.05 -72.42
C LYS A 321 -31.59 -1.08 -73.06
N LYS A 322 -32.28 -0.26 -72.26
CA LYS A 322 -33.20 0.77 -72.77
C LYS A 322 -32.46 1.82 -73.59
N LYS A 323 -31.32 2.31 -73.08
CA LYS A 323 -30.45 3.27 -73.77
C LYS A 323 -30.04 2.72 -75.14
N TYR A 324 -29.50 1.51 -75.20
CA TYR A 324 -29.09 0.87 -76.46
C TYR A 324 -30.25 0.75 -77.46
N LYS A 325 -31.46 0.39 -77.00
CA LYS A 325 -32.65 0.32 -77.87
C LYS A 325 -32.98 1.69 -78.46
N VAL A 326 -33.03 2.73 -77.63
CA VAL A 326 -33.32 4.10 -78.09
C VAL A 326 -32.22 4.61 -79.02
N GLU A 327 -30.94 4.36 -78.72
CA GLU A 327 -29.83 4.70 -79.62
C GLU A 327 -29.95 3.98 -80.97
N THR A 328 -30.33 2.71 -80.97
CA THR A 328 -30.58 1.94 -82.21
C THR A 328 -31.78 2.50 -82.98
N GLU A 329 -32.86 2.88 -82.30
CA GLU A 329 -34.02 3.52 -82.93
C GLU A 329 -33.65 4.88 -83.54
N ILE A 330 -32.87 5.71 -82.84
CA ILE A 330 -32.37 6.99 -83.36
C ILE A 330 -31.52 6.77 -84.60
N GLU A 331 -30.59 5.82 -84.57
CA GLU A 331 -29.75 5.47 -85.73
C GLU A 331 -30.61 5.03 -86.92
N ASN A 332 -31.63 4.18 -86.69
CA ASN A 332 -32.57 3.79 -87.73
C ASN A 332 -33.35 4.98 -88.31
N TRP A 333 -33.75 5.94 -87.47
CA TRP A 333 -34.42 7.17 -87.93
C TRP A 333 -33.49 8.09 -88.71
N ILE A 334 -32.24 8.22 -88.31
CA ILE A 334 -31.22 8.98 -89.05
C ILE A 334 -31.02 8.35 -90.42
N GLN A 335 -30.78 7.03 -90.49
CA GLN A 335 -30.59 6.34 -91.77
C GLN A 335 -31.82 6.49 -92.68
N LYS A 336 -33.02 6.34 -92.13
CA LYS A 336 -34.27 6.54 -92.89
C LYS A 336 -34.38 7.98 -93.40
N TYR A 337 -34.12 8.96 -92.55
CA TYR A 337 -34.15 10.37 -92.92
C TYR A 337 -33.13 10.68 -94.02
N ASP A 338 -31.91 10.19 -93.89
CA ASP A 338 -30.86 10.38 -94.88
C ASP A 338 -31.24 9.75 -96.23
N THR A 339 -31.86 8.56 -96.22
CA THR A 339 -32.36 7.90 -97.44
C THR A 339 -33.48 8.72 -98.08
N GLU A 340 -34.49 9.12 -97.30
CA GLU A 340 -35.63 9.91 -97.80
C GLU A 340 -35.22 11.30 -98.29
N MET A 341 -34.28 11.98 -97.60
CA MET A 341 -33.75 13.26 -98.07
C MET A 341 -32.90 13.09 -99.34
N GLY A 342 -32.14 12.00 -99.44
CA GLY A 342 -31.41 11.64 -100.65
C GLY A 342 -32.34 11.45 -101.85
N GLU A 343 -33.39 10.64 -101.69
CA GLU A 343 -34.42 10.43 -102.72
C GLU A 343 -35.14 11.73 -103.10
N LYS A 344 -35.51 12.57 -102.12
CA LYS A 344 -36.16 13.86 -102.37
C LYS A 344 -35.26 14.83 -103.11
N GLN A 345 -33.96 14.82 -102.83
CA GLN A 345 -32.99 15.65 -103.52
C GLN A 345 -32.83 15.20 -104.97
N GLU A 346 -32.76 13.88 -105.22
CA GLU A 346 -32.72 13.30 -106.57
C GLU A 346 -33.99 13.64 -107.37
N GLU A 347 -35.18 13.47 -106.78
CA GLU A 347 -36.47 13.86 -107.38
C GLU A 347 -36.51 15.35 -107.76
N LEU A 348 -35.98 16.22 -106.89
CA LEU A 348 -35.96 17.67 -107.13
C LEU A 348 -35.02 18.02 -108.29
N GLU A 349 -33.82 17.43 -108.30
CA GLU A 349 -32.85 17.60 -109.39
C GLU A 349 -33.39 17.12 -110.74
N ASP A 350 -34.08 15.97 -110.75
CA ASP A 350 -34.77 15.43 -111.92
C ASP A 350 -35.89 16.37 -112.40
N LEU A 351 -36.74 16.85 -111.49
CA LEU A 351 -37.80 17.81 -111.82
C LEU A 351 -37.24 19.13 -112.35
N ASP A 352 -36.15 19.63 -111.77
CA ASP A 352 -35.48 20.84 -112.25
C ASP A 352 -34.79 20.63 -113.61
N ALA A 353 -34.30 19.41 -113.90
CA ALA A 353 -33.82 19.05 -115.24
C ALA A 353 -34.96 19.06 -116.26
N VAL A 354 -36.06 18.37 -115.96
CA VAL A 354 -37.27 18.34 -116.81
C VAL A 354 -37.82 19.76 -117.03
N HIS A 355 -37.98 20.54 -115.96
CA HIS A 355 -38.49 21.91 -116.05
C HIS A 355 -37.61 22.81 -116.92
N ARG A 356 -36.28 22.65 -116.85
CA ARG A 356 -35.35 23.37 -117.75
C ARG A 356 -35.56 22.99 -119.21
N GLU A 357 -35.67 21.69 -119.51
CA GLU A 357 -35.91 21.20 -120.88
C GLU A 357 -37.26 21.62 -121.44
N GLU A 358 -38.32 21.51 -120.64
CA GLU A 358 -39.67 21.96 -121.01
C GLU A 358 -39.70 23.47 -121.24
N LYS A 359 -38.99 24.26 -120.44
CA LYS A 359 -38.89 25.71 -120.63
C LYS A 359 -38.21 26.08 -121.95
N ILE A 360 -37.12 25.39 -122.32
CA ILE A 360 -36.46 25.55 -123.63
C ILE A 360 -37.43 25.18 -124.74
N SER A 361 -38.09 24.03 -124.63
CA SER A 361 -39.06 23.53 -125.61
C SER A 361 -40.24 24.50 -125.79
N LEU A 362 -40.72 25.11 -124.70
CA LEU A 362 -41.81 26.07 -124.71
C LEU A 362 -41.40 27.39 -125.36
N GLU A 363 -40.16 27.87 -125.14
CA GLU A 363 -39.63 29.03 -125.85
C GLU A 363 -39.46 28.78 -127.35
N GLU A 364 -38.96 27.60 -127.74
CA GLU A 364 -38.93 27.19 -129.14
C GLU A 364 -40.34 27.15 -129.75
N LEU A 365 -41.30 26.56 -129.05
CA LEU A 365 -42.68 26.45 -129.52
C LEU A 365 -43.32 27.84 -129.66
N ARG A 366 -43.05 28.76 -128.72
CA ARG A 366 -43.50 30.17 -128.82
C ARG A 366 -42.87 30.89 -130.00
N ARG A 367 -41.59 30.67 -130.29
CA ARG A 367 -40.93 31.23 -131.49
C ARG A 367 -41.58 30.69 -132.77
N ARG A 368 -41.77 29.37 -132.88
CA ARG A 368 -42.46 28.74 -134.03
C ARG A 368 -43.89 29.26 -134.19
N HIS A 369 -44.64 29.38 -133.09
CA HIS A 369 -46.00 29.89 -133.12
C HIS A 369 -46.06 31.36 -133.57
N LYS A 370 -45.13 32.21 -133.12
CA LYS A 370 -45.08 33.62 -133.52
C LYS A 370 -44.82 33.80 -135.02
N VAL A 371 -43.98 32.95 -135.60
CA VAL A 371 -43.76 32.88 -137.06
C VAL A 371 -45.04 32.44 -137.77
N LEU A 372 -45.65 31.34 -137.34
CA LEU A 372 -46.90 30.85 -137.93
C LEU A 372 -48.02 31.90 -137.92
N VAL A 373 -48.17 32.66 -136.83
CA VAL A 373 -49.19 33.72 -136.73
C VAL A 373 -48.93 34.84 -137.74
N GLY A 374 -47.65 35.21 -137.95
CA GLY A 374 -47.28 36.20 -138.97
C GLY A 374 -47.56 35.73 -140.39
N GLU A 375 -47.22 34.48 -140.71
CA GLU A 375 -47.53 33.86 -142.01
C GLU A 375 -49.04 33.77 -142.24
N PHE A 376 -49.81 33.39 -141.22
CA PHE A 376 -51.25 33.29 -141.30
C PHE A 376 -51.92 34.65 -141.57
N ALA A 377 -51.39 35.73 -140.99
CA ALA A 377 -51.84 37.09 -141.26
C ALA A 377 -51.55 37.50 -142.72
N GLN A 378 -50.34 37.23 -143.23
CA GLN A 378 -49.98 37.50 -144.63
C GLN A 378 -50.87 36.73 -145.62
N ILE A 379 -51.08 35.43 -145.41
CA ILE A 379 -51.93 34.60 -146.29
C ILE A 379 -53.37 35.15 -146.30
N ARG A 380 -53.86 35.63 -145.16
CA ARG A 380 -55.22 36.19 -145.06
C ARG A 380 -55.34 37.52 -145.80
N GLU A 381 -54.39 38.43 -145.63
CA GLU A 381 -54.34 39.70 -146.36
C GLU A 381 -54.22 39.48 -147.87
N GLU A 382 -53.35 38.57 -148.31
CA GLU A 382 -53.23 38.21 -149.73
C GLU A 382 -54.55 37.69 -150.32
N ARG A 383 -55.26 36.82 -149.57
CA ARG A 383 -56.56 36.30 -150.00
C ARG A 383 -57.62 37.40 -150.10
N GLU A 384 -57.64 38.35 -149.18
CA GLU A 384 -58.56 39.50 -149.24
C GLU A 384 -58.27 40.41 -150.43
N ILE A 385 -57.00 40.73 -150.70
CA ILE A 385 -56.58 41.57 -151.84
C ILE A 385 -56.92 40.88 -153.17
N ASN A 386 -56.61 39.60 -153.32
CA ASN A 386 -56.93 38.84 -154.54
C ASN A 386 -58.44 38.71 -154.78
N SER A 387 -59.23 38.57 -153.71
CA SER A 387 -60.69 38.52 -153.81
C SER A 387 -61.25 39.86 -154.32
N LYS A 388 -60.78 41.00 -153.79
CA LYS A 388 -61.18 42.34 -154.26
C LYS A 388 -60.85 42.57 -155.74
N LYS A 389 -59.62 42.25 -156.15
CA LYS A 389 -59.19 42.40 -157.56
C LYS A 389 -60.02 41.56 -158.53
N ARG A 390 -60.42 40.33 -158.14
CA ARG A 390 -61.30 39.48 -158.97
C ARG A 390 -62.68 40.10 -159.17
N MET A 391 -63.28 40.63 -158.11
CA MET A 391 -64.61 41.24 -158.16
C MET A 391 -64.64 42.49 -159.05
N GLU A 392 -63.62 43.35 -158.99
CA GLU A 392 -63.52 44.54 -159.85
C GLU A 392 -63.42 44.17 -161.33
N ALA A 393 -62.56 43.19 -161.67
CA ALA A 393 -62.37 42.74 -163.05
C ALA A 393 -63.65 42.13 -163.66
N GLU A 394 -64.45 41.40 -162.87
CA GLU A 394 -65.73 40.84 -163.34
C GLU A 394 -66.75 41.93 -163.65
N GLN A 395 -66.85 42.97 -162.82
CA GLN A 395 -67.77 44.09 -163.06
C GLN A 395 -67.41 44.87 -164.33
N GLU A 396 -66.11 45.04 -164.59
CA GLU A 396 -65.59 45.73 -165.77
C GLU A 396 -65.92 44.98 -167.07
N MET A 397 -65.75 43.65 -167.06
CA MET A 397 -66.09 42.78 -168.18
C MET A 397 -67.59 42.80 -168.51
N VAL A 398 -68.45 42.81 -167.49
CA VAL A 398 -69.90 42.91 -167.69
C VAL A 398 -70.28 44.22 -168.37
N ARG A 399 -69.66 45.35 -167.99
CA ARG A 399 -69.85 46.65 -168.67
C ARG A 399 -69.42 46.58 -170.15
N MET A 400 -68.26 46.03 -170.44
CA MET A 400 -67.75 45.90 -171.82
C MET A 400 -68.67 45.06 -172.72
N VAL A 401 -69.16 43.91 -172.24
CA VAL A 401 -70.04 43.03 -173.01
C VAL A 401 -71.38 43.69 -173.33
N ARG A 402 -71.92 44.49 -172.39
CA ARG A 402 -73.16 45.25 -172.59
C ARG A 402 -73.00 46.34 -173.65
N ALA A 403 -71.87 47.04 -173.65
CA ALA A 403 -71.55 48.04 -174.69
C ALA A 403 -71.37 47.39 -176.08
N ALA A 404 -70.65 46.27 -176.15
CA ALA A 404 -70.41 45.56 -177.42
C ALA A 404 -71.70 45.02 -178.05
N THR A 405 -72.64 44.53 -177.24
CA THR A 405 -73.91 43.97 -177.73
C THR A 405 -74.85 45.04 -178.30
N LEU A 406 -74.87 46.25 -177.72
CA LEU A 406 -75.65 47.39 -178.24
C LEU A 406 -75.17 47.83 -179.63
N ILE A 407 -73.86 47.95 -179.83
CA ILE A 407 -73.26 48.36 -181.11
C ILE A 407 -73.56 47.32 -182.20
N GLN A 408 -73.40 46.03 -181.88
CA GLN A 408 -73.65 44.95 -182.82
C GLN A 408 -75.13 44.83 -183.23
N ALA A 409 -76.06 45.12 -182.33
CA ALA A 409 -77.50 45.11 -182.63
C ALA A 409 -77.89 46.25 -183.59
N LEU A 410 -77.36 47.45 -183.39
CA LEU A 410 -77.62 48.62 -184.24
C LEU A 410 -77.14 48.40 -185.68
N TRP A 411 -75.91 47.89 -185.84
CA TRP A 411 -75.30 47.66 -187.16
C TRP A 411 -76.03 46.57 -187.95
N LYS A 412 -76.37 45.44 -187.31
CA LYS A 412 -77.13 44.35 -187.94
C LYS A 412 -78.50 44.82 -188.41
N GLY A 413 -79.16 45.72 -187.66
CA GLY A 413 -80.43 46.32 -188.06
C GLY A 413 -80.33 47.27 -189.26
N TYR A 414 -79.27 48.09 -189.33
CA TYR A 414 -79.03 49.01 -190.44
C TYR A 414 -78.76 48.25 -191.76
N LEU A 415 -77.92 47.22 -191.70
CA LEU A 415 -77.53 46.43 -192.87
C LEU A 415 -78.75 45.77 -193.56
N VAL A 416 -79.70 45.25 -192.78
CA VAL A 416 -80.93 44.62 -193.30
C VAL A 416 -81.84 45.64 -194.01
N ARG A 417 -81.94 46.88 -193.49
CA ARG A 417 -82.83 47.91 -194.05
C ARG A 417 -82.30 48.56 -195.33
N SER A 418 -80.98 48.66 -195.46
CA SER A 418 -80.32 49.17 -196.67
C SER A 418 -80.49 48.23 -197.87
N LEU A 419 -80.30 46.92 -197.67
CA LEU A 419 -80.45 45.91 -198.73
C LEU A 419 -81.90 45.74 -199.25
N LEU A 420 -82.90 46.07 -198.43
CA LEU A 420 -84.31 45.99 -198.83
C LEU A 420 -84.74 47.10 -199.80
N ARG A 421 -84.02 48.23 -199.88
CA ARG A 421 -84.40 49.34 -200.79
C ARG A 421 -83.92 49.12 -202.23
N SER A 422 -82.79 48.47 -202.47
CA SER A 422 -82.27 48.26 -203.83
C SER A 422 -82.96 47.11 -204.59
N LYS A 423 -83.61 46.16 -203.91
CA LYS A 423 -84.36 45.08 -204.59
C LYS A 423 -85.80 45.42 -205.00
N LYS A 424 -86.34 46.60 -204.67
CA LYS A 424 -87.69 47.02 -205.14
C LYS A 424 -87.73 47.57 -206.57
N LYS A 425 -86.59 47.83 -207.24
CA LYS A 425 -86.55 48.34 -208.64
C LYS A 425 -86.33 47.28 -209.73
N ARG A 426 -86.18 45.99 -209.39
CA ARG A 426 -86.45 44.87 -210.32
C ARG A 426 -87.33 43.87 -209.58
N GLY A 427 -88.62 44.19 -209.51
CA GLY A 427 -89.66 43.25 -209.10
C GLY A 427 -89.55 41.98 -209.94
N LYS A 428 -89.60 40.83 -209.26
CA LYS A 428 -90.74 39.87 -209.31
C LYS A 428 -90.79 39.11 -210.64
N GLY A 429 -90.65 37.78 -210.71
CA GLY A 429 -90.59 36.67 -209.74
C GLY A 429 -90.44 35.37 -210.56
N LYS A 430 -89.98 34.21 -210.10
CA LYS A 430 -90.02 33.50 -208.81
C LYS A 430 -88.67 32.78 -208.64
N ALA A 431 -87.88 32.87 -207.56
CA ALA A 431 -88.12 32.52 -206.15
C ALA A 431 -88.19 30.99 -205.88
N LYS A 432 -87.04 30.42 -205.49
CA LYS A 432 -86.78 29.36 -204.48
C LYS A 432 -85.52 28.56 -204.88
N ASP A 433 -84.63 28.10 -204.02
CA ASP A 433 -84.23 28.39 -202.63
C ASP A 433 -83.03 27.46 -202.38
N LYS A 434 -81.85 27.96 -201.99
CA LYS A 434 -80.69 27.15 -201.61
C LYS A 434 -79.83 27.86 -200.56
N GLU A 435 -79.65 27.15 -199.44
CA GLU A 435 -78.38 26.90 -198.75
C GLU A 435 -77.83 27.94 -197.75
N LYS A 436 -77.95 27.59 -196.46
CA LYS A 436 -77.25 28.16 -195.29
C LYS A 436 -76.43 27.05 -194.62
N GLY A 437 -75.14 27.31 -194.41
CA GLY A 437 -74.21 26.48 -193.65
C GLY A 437 -73.27 27.30 -192.76
N LYS A 438 -72.44 26.59 -191.98
CA LYS A 438 -71.46 26.98 -190.92
C LYS A 438 -72.01 27.20 -189.50
N GLN A 439 -71.85 26.26 -188.55
CA GLN A 439 -70.66 25.69 -187.87
C GLN A 439 -70.38 26.38 -186.52
N LYS A 440 -70.72 25.68 -185.44
CA LYS A 440 -70.35 25.98 -184.03
C LYS A 440 -69.59 24.76 -183.51
N GLY A 441 -68.27 24.91 -183.35
CA GLY A 441 -67.45 24.07 -182.49
C GLY A 441 -66.96 24.91 -181.32
N LYS A 442 -67.10 24.39 -180.10
CA LYS A 442 -66.24 24.72 -178.94
C LYS A 442 -66.58 23.77 -177.79
N GLU A 443 -65.64 22.88 -177.50
CA GLU A 443 -65.47 22.16 -176.26
C GLU A 443 -65.50 23.12 -175.06
N LYS A 444 -66.21 22.73 -174.01
CA LYS A 444 -65.99 23.20 -172.65
C LYS A 444 -66.00 21.98 -171.74
N GLY A 445 -64.83 21.63 -171.23
CA GLY A 445 -64.71 20.83 -170.03
C GLY A 445 -65.53 21.48 -168.91
N LYS A 446 -66.53 20.75 -168.42
CA LYS A 446 -67.18 21.00 -167.15
C LYS A 446 -66.58 20.03 -166.16
N GLY A 447 -65.84 20.56 -165.19
CA GLY A 447 -65.65 19.87 -163.92
C GLY A 447 -66.99 19.71 -163.19
N LYS A 448 -67.11 18.59 -162.46
CA LYS A 448 -67.84 18.40 -161.19
C LYS A 448 -68.03 16.89 -160.94
N LYS A 449 -67.11 16.29 -160.20
CA LYS A 449 -67.38 15.58 -158.95
C LYS A 449 -66.07 15.36 -158.20
#